data_AF-X0YUA3-F1
#
_entry.id   AF-X0YUA3-F1
#
_cell.length_a   1.000
_cell.length_b   1.000
_cell.length_c   1.000
_cell.angle_alpha   90.00
_cell.angle_beta   90.00
_cell.angle_gamma   90.00
#
_symmetry.space_group_name_H-M   'P 1'
#
loop_
_entity.id
_entity.type
_entity.pdbx_description
1 polymer ?
#
loop_
_entity_poly.entity_id
_entity_poly.type
_entity_poly.pdbx_seq_one_letter_code
_entity_poly.pdbx_strand_id
1 'polypeptide(L)'
;MNPKACKKGQMLIKDKCITQKRTIYTKLPDIRGRHPSERLMNFYRDIGWDGKQEIEPMKVIINEDDWLKVVKKMESAGMTKDERIGTGWLFANRGPSGSKKVKRGRVKLLKGWV
;
A
#
# COMPACT_ATOMS: atom_id res chain seq x y z
N MET A 1 21.57 -2.36 -40.43
CA MET A 1 21.63 -1.85 -39.04
C MET A 1 20.70 -2.70 -38.18
N ASN A 2 21.21 -3.32 -37.13
CA ASN A 2 20.43 -4.16 -36.22
C ASN A 2 19.60 -3.25 -35.29
N PRO A 3 18.26 -3.38 -35.21
CA PRO A 3 17.49 -2.61 -34.24
C PRO A 3 17.95 -3.00 -32.82
N LYS A 4 18.19 -2.00 -31.97
CA LYS A 4 18.60 -2.20 -30.57
C LYS A 4 17.56 -3.07 -29.85
N ALA A 5 17.80 -4.38 -29.78
CA ALA A 5 16.92 -5.30 -29.07
C ALA A 5 17.04 -5.02 -27.56
N CYS A 6 15.94 -4.57 -26.95
CA CYS A 6 15.89 -4.40 -25.51
C CYS A 6 15.99 -5.75 -24.79
N LYS A 7 16.53 -5.76 -23.56
CA LYS A 7 16.64 -6.99 -22.75
C LYS A 7 15.25 -7.56 -22.46
N LYS A 8 15.14 -8.88 -22.25
CA LYS A 8 13.89 -9.57 -21.90
C LYS A 8 13.20 -8.85 -20.73
N GLY A 9 11.98 -8.33 -20.94
CA GLY A 9 11.22 -7.55 -19.95
C GLY A 9 11.28 -6.01 -20.11
N GLN A 10 11.89 -5.51 -21.19
CA GLN A 10 11.94 -4.09 -21.54
C GLN A 10 11.21 -3.82 -22.85
N MET A 11 10.60 -2.64 -22.97
CA MET A 11 10.01 -2.13 -24.21
C MET A 11 10.82 -0.93 -24.72
N LEU A 12 11.01 -0.83 -26.04
CA LEU A 12 11.63 0.32 -26.68
C LEU A 12 10.60 1.43 -26.82
N ILE A 13 10.81 2.57 -26.15
CA ILE A 13 10.00 3.78 -26.30
C ILE A 13 10.96 4.94 -26.58
N LYS A 14 10.81 5.61 -27.73
CA LYS A 14 11.65 6.75 -28.16
C LYS A 14 13.15 6.45 -27.97
N ASP A 15 13.61 5.32 -28.53
CA ASP A 15 14.99 4.84 -28.50
C ASP A 15 15.59 4.53 -27.11
N LYS A 16 14.75 4.46 -26.07
CA LYS A 16 15.14 4.04 -24.73
C LYS A 16 14.47 2.72 -24.37
N CYS A 17 15.26 1.76 -23.90
CA CYS A 17 14.73 0.54 -23.30
C CYS A 17 14.25 0.86 -21.88
N ILE A 18 12.93 0.78 -21.67
CA ILE A 18 12.30 1.05 -20.38
C ILE A 18 11.83 -0.27 -19.79
N THR A 19 12.21 -0.54 -18.56
CA THR A 19 11.64 -1.65 -17.78
C THR A 19 10.25 -1.24 -17.32
N GLN A 20 9.21 -1.95 -17.79
CA GLN A 20 7.84 -1.71 -17.33
C GLN A 20 7.77 -1.98 -15.82
N LYS A 21 7.71 -0.92 -15.01
CA LYS A 21 7.47 -1.02 -13.57
C LYS A 21 6.05 -1.54 -13.39
N ARG A 22 5.85 -2.86 -13.23
CA ARG A 22 4.53 -3.43 -12.93
C ARG A 22 4.03 -2.85 -11.61
N THR A 23 3.19 -1.83 -11.73
CA THR A 23 2.37 -1.32 -10.64
C THR A 23 1.17 -2.24 -10.57
N ILE A 24 0.91 -2.81 -9.39
CA ILE A 24 -0.26 -3.65 -9.18
C ILE A 24 -1.32 -2.80 -8.51
N TYR A 25 -2.58 -2.95 -8.94
CA TYR A 25 -3.71 -2.33 -8.27
C TYR A 25 -4.62 -3.42 -7.71
N THR A 26 -4.92 -3.33 -6.43
CA THR A 26 -5.90 -4.19 -5.76
C THR A 26 -7.04 -3.36 -5.17
N LYS A 27 -8.09 -4.03 -4.69
CA LYS A 27 -9.21 -3.41 -3.98
C LYS A 27 -8.74 -3.00 -2.58
N LEU A 28 -9.22 -1.87 -2.07
CA LEU A 28 -9.06 -1.51 -0.66
C LEU A 28 -9.80 -2.56 0.19
N PRO A 29 -9.11 -3.26 1.11
CA PRO A 29 -9.75 -4.26 1.95
C PRO A 29 -10.54 -3.59 3.08
N ASP A 30 -11.41 -4.38 3.70
CA ASP A 30 -12.07 -3.98 4.94
C ASP A 30 -11.10 -4.08 6.12
N ILE A 31 -11.20 -3.13 7.05
CA ILE A 31 -10.38 -3.12 8.26
C ILE A 31 -10.99 -4.08 9.28
N ARG A 32 -10.29 -5.18 9.59
CA ARG A 32 -10.78 -6.27 10.46
C ARG A 32 -9.78 -6.57 11.57
N GLY A 33 -10.29 -6.95 12.74
CA GLY A 33 -9.49 -7.29 13.92
C GLY A 33 -9.88 -6.46 15.14
N ARG A 34 -9.52 -6.95 16.34
CA ARG A 34 -9.83 -6.27 17.60
C ARG A 34 -8.73 -5.30 18.00
N HIS A 35 -7.47 -5.68 17.78
CA HIS A 35 -6.32 -4.88 18.18
C HIS A 35 -5.73 -4.07 17.01
N PRO A 36 -5.10 -2.90 17.28
CA PRO A 36 -4.45 -2.08 16.26
C PRO A 36 -3.46 -2.83 15.36
N SER A 37 -2.56 -3.62 15.95
CA SER A 37 -1.56 -4.40 15.24
C SER A 37 -2.20 -5.48 14.36
N GLU A 38 -3.22 -6.15 14.88
CA GLU A 38 -3.99 -7.16 14.14
C GLU A 38 -4.68 -6.55 12.92
N ARG A 39 -5.31 -5.37 13.07
CA ARG A 39 -5.94 -4.66 11.95
C ARG A 39 -4.94 -4.31 10.86
N LEU A 40 -3.74 -3.87 11.24
CA LEU A 40 -2.68 -3.56 10.29
C LEU A 40 -2.16 -4.82 9.57
N MET A 41 -1.94 -5.91 10.30
CA MET A 41 -1.52 -7.18 9.71
C MET A 41 -2.58 -7.75 8.75
N ASN A 42 -3.84 -7.71 9.13
CA ASN A 42 -4.96 -8.16 8.29
C ASN A 42 -5.07 -7.31 7.02
N PHE A 43 -4.92 -5.99 7.12
CA PHE A 43 -4.87 -5.11 5.95
C PHE A 43 -3.80 -5.55 4.94
N TYR A 44 -2.59 -5.84 5.41
CA TYR A 44 -1.49 -6.25 4.54
C TYR A 44 -1.68 -7.65 3.94
N ARG A 45 -2.20 -8.60 4.72
CA ARG A 45 -2.55 -9.94 4.21
C ARG A 45 -3.60 -9.87 3.12
N ASP A 46 -4.64 -9.05 3.31
CA ASP A 46 -5.74 -8.91 2.35
C ASP A 46 -5.32 -8.30 1.00
N ILE A 47 -4.22 -7.53 0.99
CA ILE A 47 -3.65 -6.98 -0.26
C ILE A 47 -2.54 -7.86 -0.85
N GLY A 48 -2.24 -9.01 -0.21
CA GLY A 48 -1.37 -10.06 -0.76
C GLY A 48 -0.06 -10.31 -0.01
N TRP A 49 0.12 -9.83 1.22
CA TRP A 49 1.30 -10.14 2.03
C TRP A 49 1.21 -11.53 2.66
N ASP A 50 2.31 -12.29 2.59
CA ASP A 50 2.39 -13.68 3.08
C ASP A 50 2.77 -13.81 4.56
N GLY A 51 3.06 -12.69 5.23
CA GLY A 51 3.50 -12.67 6.63
C GLY A 51 4.98 -12.95 6.85
N LYS A 52 5.76 -13.17 5.79
CA LYS A 52 7.19 -13.54 5.87
C LYS A 52 8.10 -12.44 5.36
N GLN A 53 7.67 -11.71 4.34
CA GLN A 53 8.45 -10.64 3.72
C GLN A 53 8.40 -9.34 4.53
N GLU A 54 9.45 -8.53 4.45
CA GLU A 54 9.41 -7.18 5.02
C GLU A 54 8.53 -6.28 4.15
N ILE A 55 7.63 -5.54 4.80
CA ILE A 55 6.73 -4.62 4.10
C ILE A 55 7.40 -3.25 4.05
N GLU A 56 7.34 -2.62 2.89
CA GLU A 56 7.73 -1.22 2.70
C GLU A 56 6.47 -0.34 2.61
N PRO A 57 6.01 0.28 3.72
CA PRO A 57 4.69 0.91 3.79
C PRO A 57 4.53 2.08 2.82
N MET A 58 5.62 2.81 2.56
CA MET A 58 5.66 3.93 1.60
C MET A 58 5.40 3.50 0.14
N LYS A 59 5.52 2.21 -0.16
CA LYS A 59 5.23 1.63 -1.48
C LYS A 59 3.80 1.08 -1.59
N VAL A 60 3.01 1.17 -0.53
CA VAL A 60 1.58 0.88 -0.51
C VAL A 60 0.84 2.22 -0.45
N ILE A 61 0.08 2.53 -1.49
CA ILE A 61 -0.56 3.84 -1.65
C ILE A 61 -2.07 3.65 -1.81
N ILE A 62 -2.86 4.33 -1.00
CA ILE A 62 -4.32 4.37 -1.13
C ILE A 62 -4.80 5.79 -1.44
N ASN A 63 -6.08 5.94 -1.78
CA ASN A 63 -6.66 7.26 -1.95
C ASN A 63 -6.62 8.04 -0.61
N GLU A 64 -6.38 9.35 -0.67
CA GLU A 64 -6.28 10.22 0.52
C GLU A 64 -7.55 10.24 1.38
N ASP A 65 -8.74 10.28 0.76
CA ASP A 65 -10.01 10.27 1.49
C ASP A 65 -10.24 8.92 2.18
N ASP A 66 -9.84 7.83 1.52
CA ASP A 66 -9.91 6.50 2.09
C ASP A 66 -8.90 6.33 3.22
N TRP A 67 -7.70 6.92 3.09
CA TRP A 67 -6.69 6.92 4.13
C TRP A 67 -7.21 7.55 5.42
N LEU A 68 -7.84 8.72 5.34
CA LEU A 68 -8.45 9.38 6.50
C LEU A 68 -9.54 8.51 7.16
N LYS A 69 -10.35 7.81 6.35
CA LYS A 69 -11.37 6.90 6.86
C LYS A 69 -10.74 5.67 7.53
N VAL A 70 -9.68 5.13 6.95
CA VAL A 70 -8.97 3.97 7.52
C VAL A 70 -8.30 4.37 8.83
N VAL A 71 -7.61 5.51 8.90
CA VAL A 71 -7.02 6.02 10.16
C VAL A 71 -8.07 6.12 11.25
N LYS A 72 -9.21 6.79 10.99
CA LYS A 72 -10.31 6.87 11.96
C LYS A 72 -10.85 5.51 12.38
N LYS A 73 -10.96 4.56 11.44
CA LYS A 73 -11.32 3.17 11.74
C LYS A 73 -10.24 2.47 12.54
N MET A 74 -8.96 2.77 12.36
CA MET A 74 -7.89 2.18 13.17
C MET A 74 -7.94 2.72 14.59
N GLU A 75 -8.01 4.05 14.74
CA GLU A 75 -8.11 4.74 16.03
C GLU A 75 -9.23 4.16 16.89
N SER A 76 -10.38 3.81 16.31
CA SER A 76 -11.51 3.23 17.07
C SER A 76 -11.22 1.88 17.74
N ALA A 77 -10.06 1.26 17.49
CA ALA A 77 -9.59 0.09 18.23
C ALA A 77 -9.14 0.43 19.67
N GLY A 78 -8.78 1.69 19.94
CA GLY A 78 -8.39 2.16 21.27
C GLY A 78 -9.61 2.45 22.17
N MET A 79 -9.56 1.99 23.42
CA MET A 79 -10.61 2.23 24.42
C MET A 79 -10.44 3.62 25.04
N THR A 80 -9.20 4.05 25.28
CA THR A 80 -8.88 5.36 25.84
C THR A 80 -8.45 6.36 24.77
N LYS A 81 -8.43 7.66 25.11
CA LYS A 81 -7.94 8.70 24.20
C LYS A 81 -6.48 8.46 23.78
N ASP A 82 -5.63 8.09 24.73
CA ASP A 82 -4.20 7.88 24.48
C ASP A 82 -3.97 6.65 23.60
N GLU A 83 -4.73 5.57 23.82
CA GLU A 83 -4.70 4.38 22.94
C GLU A 83 -5.16 4.69 21.51
N ARG A 84 -6.20 5.53 21.37
CA ARG A 84 -6.67 5.98 20.04
C ARG A 84 -5.59 6.76 19.32
N ILE A 85 -4.95 7.72 20.01
CA ILE A 85 -3.84 8.52 19.46
C ILE A 85 -2.67 7.60 19.07
N GLY A 86 -2.26 6.70 19.97
CA GLY A 86 -1.17 5.74 19.72
C GLY A 86 -1.47 4.83 18.52
N THR A 87 -2.72 4.43 18.36
CA THR A 87 -3.16 3.63 17.21
C THR A 87 -3.13 4.42 15.90
N GLY A 88 -3.61 5.67 15.92
CA GLY A 88 -3.50 6.58 14.77
C GLY A 88 -2.04 6.78 14.36
N TRP A 89 -1.14 6.98 15.33
CA TRP A 89 0.30 7.10 15.11
C TRP A 89 0.94 5.83 14.56
N LEU A 90 0.55 4.65 15.05
CA LEU A 90 0.99 3.37 14.48
C LEU A 90 0.64 3.29 12.99
N PHE A 91 -0.60 3.59 12.64
CA PHE A 91 -1.04 3.51 11.25
C PHE A 91 -0.40 4.58 10.37
N ALA A 92 -0.19 5.80 10.89
CA ALA A 92 0.48 6.86 10.15
C ALA A 92 1.95 6.51 9.80
N ASN A 93 2.64 5.78 10.67
CA ASN A 93 4.05 5.42 10.47
C ASN A 93 4.25 4.06 9.78
N ARG A 94 3.34 3.10 10.02
CA ARG A 94 3.48 1.71 9.55
C ARG A 94 2.41 1.27 8.56
N GLY A 95 1.44 2.13 8.27
CA GLY A 95 0.38 1.89 7.31
C GLY A 95 0.70 2.41 5.90
N PRO A 96 -0.22 2.24 4.94
CA PRO A 96 -0.10 2.78 3.60
C PRO A 96 -0.02 4.32 3.61
N SER A 97 0.54 4.88 2.55
CA SER A 97 0.50 6.31 2.28
C SER A 97 -0.79 6.74 1.56
N GLY A 98 -1.20 7.99 1.74
CA GLY A 98 -2.36 8.58 1.05
C GLY A 98 -1.96 9.37 -0.21
N SER A 99 -2.74 9.28 -1.28
CA SER A 99 -2.54 10.10 -2.48
C SER A 99 -3.84 10.36 -3.24
N LYS A 100 -4.09 11.61 -3.66
CA LYS A 100 -5.20 11.98 -4.56
C LYS A 100 -5.13 11.33 -5.95
N LYS A 101 -3.97 10.79 -6.34
CA LYS A 101 -3.76 10.16 -7.66
C LYS A 101 -4.26 8.70 -7.71
N VAL A 102 -4.53 8.08 -6.56
CA VAL A 102 -5.10 6.73 -6.50
C VAL A 102 -6.62 6.85 -6.48
N LYS A 103 -7.30 6.07 -7.32
CA LYS A 103 -8.78 6.02 -7.36
C LYS A 103 -9.31 5.52 -6.02
N ARG A 104 -10.41 6.10 -5.53
CA ARG A 104 -11.12 5.63 -4.33
C ARG A 104 -11.42 4.12 -4.39
N GLY A 105 -11.34 3.45 -3.26
CA GLY A 105 -11.55 2.00 -3.09
C GLY A 105 -10.42 1.13 -3.68
N ARG A 106 -9.26 1.71 -4.03
CA ARG A 106 -8.13 0.99 -4.61
C ARG A 106 -6.86 1.18 -3.78
N VAL A 107 -6.01 0.18 -3.85
CA VAL A 107 -4.66 0.18 -3.31
C VAL A 107 -3.70 0.02 -4.49
N LYS A 108 -2.71 0.89 -4.56
CA LYS A 108 -1.61 0.85 -5.52
C LYS A 108 -0.38 0.30 -4.83
N LEU A 109 0.15 -0.78 -5.37
CA LEU A 109 1.34 -1.47 -4.89
C LEU A 109 2.50 -1.17 -5.85
N LEU A 110 3.52 -0.49 -5.35
CA LEU A 110 4.75 -0.25 -6.10
C LEU A 110 5.68 -1.46 -6.03
N LYS A 111 6.61 -1.56 -6.99
CA LYS A 111 7.59 -2.65 -7.03
C LYS A 111 8.39 -2.72 -5.72
N GLY A 112 8.48 -3.90 -5.12
CA GLY A 112 9.23 -4.17 -3.88
C GLY A 112 8.56 -3.58 -2.65
N TRP A 113 7.22 -3.56 -2.61
CA TRP A 113 6.43 -3.26 -1.41
C TRP A 113 6.45 -4.42 -0.40
N VAL A 114 6.71 -5.63 -0.90
CA VAL A 114 7.12 -6.86 -0.23
C VAL A 114 8.19 -7.54 -1.09
#